data_AF-A0A3L7VP41-F1
#
_entry.id   AF-A0A3L7VP41-F1
#
_cell.length_a   1.000
_cell.length_b   1.000
_cell.length_c   1.000
_cell.angle_alpha   90.00
_cell.angle_beta   90.00
_cell.angle_gamma   90.00
#
_symmetry.space_group_name_H-M   'P 1'
#
loop_
_entity.id
_entity.type
_entity.pdbx_description
1 polymer ?
#
loop_
_entity_poly.entity_id
_entity_poly.type
_entity_poly.pdbx_seq_one_letter_code
_entity_poly.pdbx_strand_id
1 'polypeptide(L)'
;MSINRTINSAVISAVMALSLAPVAFGQSLGTKLSEKITQSTSIDPTAKIEVVKFIDLAIKNLGHTDPLVVRSGREMVVSAMTKQQVNPAFRPLFAAMILPNLKQIISSPSAFNATNALEVAKALQCPDSIALLTEQTAVKNQPNASLRLVAAGGLASLRIPIELTSGQADGFLKSIASSAVKETDWMVAAYDIQALCTFSTSPQVPKASQALARTALIATLGSIVLQIRKETIKPEMIRAVNRSLAIYMRDQVPLASQADVASVMKALEPTLKEIKSLPVPSEPASLVEAYAQVNKTVDTIQKTFLGGKGSGAGGGATKKPATPPPPSPPAKK
;
A
#
# COMPACT_ATOMS: atom_id res chain seq x y z
N MET A 1 -26.19 16.29 22.63
CA MET A 1 -25.87 14.90 22.18
C MET A 1 -24.38 14.80 21.81
N SER A 2 -23.47 14.87 22.79
CA SER A 2 -22.03 15.11 22.57
C SER A 2 -21.09 14.14 23.32
N ILE A 3 -21.53 12.91 23.57
CA ILE A 3 -20.72 11.92 24.32
C ILE A 3 -20.35 10.70 23.44
N ASN A 4 -21.19 10.32 22.47
CA ASN A 4 -20.91 9.17 21.60
C ASN A 4 -19.90 9.43 20.46
N ARG A 5 -19.60 10.69 20.12
CA ARG A 5 -18.58 11.02 19.10
C ARG A 5 -17.15 10.97 19.65
N THR A 6 -16.96 11.18 20.94
CA THR A 6 -15.63 11.21 21.57
C THR A 6 -15.04 9.82 21.78
N ILE A 7 -15.89 8.79 21.92
CA ILE A 7 -15.46 7.41 22.17
C ILE A 7 -14.89 6.75 20.90
N ASN A 8 -15.47 7.01 19.72
CA ASN A 8 -14.98 6.41 18.46
C ASN A 8 -13.69 7.07 17.93
N SER A 9 -13.47 8.36 18.22
CA SER A 9 -12.21 9.03 17.85
C SER A 9 -11.04 8.66 18.77
N ALA A 10 -11.31 8.36 20.05
CA ALA A 10 -10.27 7.97 21.01
C ALA A 10 -9.67 6.58 20.73
N VAL A 11 -10.46 5.64 20.21
CA VAL A 11 -9.98 4.27 19.93
C VAL A 11 -9.08 4.23 18.68
N ILE A 12 -9.36 5.04 17.65
CA ILE A 12 -8.56 5.06 16.41
C ILE A 12 -7.21 5.79 16.63
N SER A 13 -7.19 6.85 17.45
CA SER A 13 -5.94 7.52 17.83
C SER A 13 -5.08 6.69 18.79
N ALA A 14 -5.68 5.87 19.67
CA ALA A 14 -4.91 4.99 20.55
C ALA A 14 -4.20 3.85 19.81
N VAL A 15 -4.78 3.33 18.71
CA VAL A 15 -4.18 2.23 17.93
C VAL A 15 -3.02 2.71 17.05
N MET A 16 -3.02 3.97 16.59
CA MET A 16 -1.89 4.55 15.83
C MET A 16 -0.85 5.29 16.68
N ALA A 17 -1.18 5.77 17.88
CA ALA A 17 -0.19 6.43 18.75
C ALA A 17 0.70 5.45 19.54
N LEU A 18 0.33 4.18 19.65
CA LEU A 18 1.14 3.15 20.31
C LEU A 18 2.21 2.50 19.40
N SER A 19 2.37 2.98 18.15
CA SER A 19 3.33 2.43 17.19
C SER A 19 4.59 3.29 16.97
N LEU A 20 4.72 4.45 17.64
CA LEU A 20 5.79 5.43 17.34
C LEU A 20 6.65 5.88 18.53
N ALA A 21 6.55 5.25 19.70
CA ALA A 21 7.50 5.54 20.78
C ALA A 21 8.83 4.78 20.53
N PRO A 22 9.99 5.45 20.43
CA PRO A 22 11.28 4.80 20.49
C PRO A 22 11.55 4.43 21.95
N VAL A 23 11.17 3.21 22.34
CA VAL A 23 11.54 2.69 23.66
C VAL A 23 12.91 2.03 23.50
N ALA A 24 13.94 2.84 23.76
CA ALA A 24 15.19 2.29 24.28
C ALA A 24 14.87 1.63 25.64
N PHE A 25 15.46 0.46 25.87
CA PHE A 25 15.27 -0.47 26.99
C PHE A 25 14.37 -1.68 26.71
N GLY A 26 15.09 -2.79 26.53
CA GLY A 26 14.58 -4.12 26.28
C GLY A 26 15.58 -4.95 25.49
N GLN A 27 16.88 -4.91 25.85
CA GLN A 27 17.82 -6.01 25.55
C GLN A 27 17.35 -7.25 26.32
N SER A 28 16.20 -7.78 25.96
CA SER A 28 16.00 -9.21 26.05
C SER A 28 16.98 -9.82 25.06
N LEU A 29 17.84 -10.71 25.55
CA LEU A 29 18.72 -11.59 24.77
C LEU A 29 17.89 -12.45 23.81
N GLY A 30 17.29 -11.84 22.80
CA GLY A 30 16.71 -12.54 21.68
C GLY A 30 17.88 -13.18 20.94
N THR A 31 17.89 -14.50 20.88
CA THR A 31 18.75 -15.26 19.97
C THR A 31 18.69 -14.61 18.60
N LYS A 32 19.77 -13.97 18.18
CA LYS A 32 19.86 -13.41 16.82
C LYS A 32 20.12 -14.56 15.87
N LEU A 33 19.43 -14.57 14.74
CA LEU A 33 19.85 -15.43 13.65
C LEU A 33 21.23 -14.97 13.16
N SER A 34 22.15 -15.92 12.97
CA SER A 34 23.51 -15.58 12.53
C SER A 34 23.48 -15.04 11.10
N GLU A 35 24.38 -14.09 10.81
CA GLU A 35 24.48 -13.50 9.47
C GLU A 35 24.77 -14.56 8.42
N LYS A 36 25.62 -15.54 8.76
CA LYS A 36 25.92 -16.71 7.94
C LYS A 36 24.66 -17.43 7.46
N ILE A 37 23.65 -17.59 8.32
CA ILE A 37 22.38 -18.22 7.95
C ILE A 37 21.55 -17.28 7.06
N THR A 38 21.37 -16.02 7.48
CA THR A 38 20.53 -15.07 6.72
C THR A 38 21.08 -14.70 5.34
N GLN A 39 22.39 -14.84 5.13
CA GLN A 39 23.07 -14.58 3.85
C GLN A 39 23.18 -15.82 2.96
N SER A 40 22.82 -17.00 3.48
CA SER A 40 22.87 -18.25 2.73
C SER A 40 21.77 -18.32 1.67
N THR A 41 22.05 -19.01 0.55
CA THR A 41 21.06 -19.36 -0.47
C THR A 41 20.32 -20.66 -0.15
N SER A 42 20.74 -21.39 0.87
CA SER A 42 20.13 -22.66 1.31
C SER A 42 20.14 -22.80 2.83
N ILE A 43 19.30 -23.70 3.36
CA ILE A 43 19.27 -24.03 4.79
C ILE A 43 19.74 -25.48 4.95
N ASP A 44 21.00 -25.66 5.36
CA ASP A 44 21.53 -26.97 5.72
C ASP A 44 20.88 -27.51 7.02
N PRO A 45 21.02 -28.81 7.35
CA PRO A 45 20.39 -29.39 8.53
C PRO A 45 20.74 -28.70 9.86
N THR A 46 21.97 -28.19 10.01
CA THR A 46 22.42 -27.49 11.23
C THR A 46 21.77 -26.11 11.30
N ALA A 47 21.83 -25.35 10.21
CA ALA A 47 21.15 -24.06 10.07
C ALA A 47 19.64 -24.19 10.30
N LYS A 48 19.02 -25.29 9.83
CA LYS A 48 17.59 -25.56 10.01
C LYS A 48 17.22 -25.64 11.48
N ILE A 49 18.02 -26.30 12.31
CA ILE A 49 17.77 -26.41 13.76
C ILE A 49 17.79 -25.03 14.41
N GLU A 50 18.76 -24.18 14.05
CA GLU A 50 18.84 -22.80 14.56
C GLU A 50 17.63 -21.95 14.12
N VAL A 51 17.25 -22.05 12.84
CA VAL A 51 16.08 -21.34 12.29
C VAL A 51 14.78 -21.79 12.98
N VAL A 52 14.59 -23.09 13.19
CA VAL A 52 13.40 -23.61 13.90
C VAL A 52 13.37 -23.08 15.33
N LYS A 53 14.47 -23.17 16.09
CA LYS A 53 14.53 -22.64 17.47
C LYS A 53 14.23 -21.14 17.52
N PHE A 54 14.74 -20.38 16.57
CA PHE A 54 14.46 -18.95 16.45
C PHE A 54 12.98 -18.68 16.17
N ILE A 55 12.39 -19.41 15.22
CA ILE A 55 10.97 -19.31 14.86
C ILE A 55 10.10 -19.68 16.05
N ASP A 56 10.36 -20.80 16.72
CA ASP A 56 9.56 -21.27 17.85
C ASP A 56 9.53 -20.25 19.00
N LEU A 57 10.68 -19.64 19.31
CA LEU A 57 10.76 -18.58 20.31
C LEU A 57 9.96 -17.33 19.87
N ALA A 58 10.10 -16.90 18.62
CA ALA A 58 9.37 -15.75 18.09
C ALA A 58 7.85 -15.98 18.10
N ILE A 59 7.40 -17.16 17.67
CA ILE A 59 5.99 -17.56 17.66
C ILE A 59 5.43 -17.66 19.08
N LYS A 60 6.18 -18.26 20.02
CA LYS A 60 5.81 -18.29 21.44
C LYS A 60 5.61 -16.88 21.99
N ASN A 61 6.52 -15.96 21.68
CA ASN A 61 6.43 -14.57 22.13
C ASN A 61 5.25 -13.83 21.47
N LEU A 62 5.02 -14.01 20.17
CA LEU A 62 3.89 -13.42 19.44
C LEU A 62 2.52 -13.94 19.94
N GLY A 63 2.47 -15.18 20.43
CA GLY A 63 1.28 -15.78 21.03
C GLY A 63 1.05 -15.41 22.50
N HIS A 64 1.94 -14.62 23.11
CA HIS A 64 1.86 -14.28 24.53
C HIS A 64 0.74 -13.26 24.84
N THR A 65 0.35 -13.14 26.10
CA THR A 65 -0.68 -12.19 26.57
C THR A 65 -0.10 -10.82 26.96
N ASP A 66 1.13 -10.79 27.48
CA ASP A 66 1.87 -9.56 27.76
C ASP A 66 2.25 -8.82 26.45
N PRO A 67 1.79 -7.57 26.25
CA PRO A 67 2.13 -6.77 25.07
C PRO A 67 3.62 -6.56 24.82
N LEU A 68 4.44 -6.49 25.87
CA LEU A 68 5.89 -6.30 25.74
C LEU A 68 6.56 -7.55 25.14
N VAL A 69 6.12 -8.73 25.58
CA VAL A 69 6.62 -10.01 25.05
C VAL A 69 6.22 -10.18 23.58
N VAL A 70 4.98 -9.84 23.22
CA VAL A 70 4.52 -9.88 21.81
C VAL A 70 5.33 -8.94 20.92
N ARG A 71 5.58 -7.70 21.37
CA ARG A 71 6.43 -6.74 20.64
C ARG A 71 7.86 -7.26 20.48
N SER A 72 8.42 -7.87 21.51
CA SER A 72 9.73 -8.51 21.45
C SER A 72 9.76 -9.63 20.40
N GLY A 73 8.75 -10.51 20.37
CA GLY A 73 8.61 -11.56 19.35
C GLY A 73 8.56 -11.01 17.92
N ARG A 74 7.79 -9.94 17.70
CA ARG A 74 7.77 -9.21 16.42
C ARG A 74 9.15 -8.67 16.07
N GLU A 75 9.77 -7.94 16.99
CA GLU A 75 11.04 -7.24 16.74
C GLU A 75 12.21 -8.18 16.48
N MET A 76 12.19 -9.39 17.05
CA MET A 76 13.15 -10.45 16.71
C MET A 76 13.14 -10.74 15.22
N VAL A 77 11.97 -11.07 14.65
CA VAL A 77 11.86 -11.44 13.23
C VAL A 77 12.05 -10.22 12.33
N VAL A 78 11.41 -9.09 12.66
CA VAL A 78 11.54 -7.86 11.87
C VAL A 78 13.00 -7.43 11.79
N SER A 79 13.73 -7.39 12.91
CA SER A 79 15.15 -7.00 12.90
C SER A 79 16.01 -7.96 12.08
N ALA A 80 15.77 -9.28 12.19
CA ALA A 80 16.48 -10.28 11.39
C ALA A 80 16.21 -10.10 9.88
N MET A 81 15.00 -9.68 9.50
CA MET A 81 14.61 -9.55 8.10
C MET A 81 14.90 -8.19 7.46
N THR A 82 15.02 -7.12 8.25
CA THR A 82 15.15 -5.75 7.71
C THR A 82 16.44 -5.03 8.06
N LYS A 83 17.11 -5.36 9.16
CA LYS A 83 18.37 -4.68 9.56
C LYS A 83 19.62 -5.39 9.04
N GLN A 84 19.52 -6.69 8.78
CA GLN A 84 20.59 -7.48 8.17
C GLN A 84 20.44 -7.46 6.64
N GLN A 85 21.55 -7.51 5.90
CA GLN A 85 21.52 -7.80 4.47
C GLN A 85 21.12 -9.27 4.26
N VAL A 86 19.82 -9.55 4.30
CA VAL A 86 19.27 -10.89 4.11
C VAL A 86 19.30 -11.24 2.62
N ASN A 87 19.82 -12.42 2.32
CA ASN A 87 19.83 -12.96 0.96
C ASN A 87 18.39 -13.12 0.45
N PRO A 88 18.04 -12.59 -0.75
CA PRO A 88 16.71 -12.77 -1.32
C PRO A 88 16.25 -14.23 -1.41
N ALA A 89 17.16 -15.18 -1.62
CA ALA A 89 16.86 -16.62 -1.68
C ALA A 89 16.54 -17.23 -0.31
N PHE A 90 17.01 -16.62 0.80
CA PHE A 90 16.70 -17.09 2.15
C PHE A 90 15.26 -16.78 2.55
N ARG A 91 14.71 -15.64 2.12
CA ARG A 91 13.39 -15.15 2.55
C ARG A 91 12.26 -16.15 2.28
N PRO A 92 12.14 -16.77 1.09
CA PRO A 92 11.14 -17.80 0.84
C PRO A 92 11.30 -19.04 1.72
N LEU A 93 12.54 -19.49 1.95
CA LEU A 93 12.82 -20.66 2.80
C LEU A 93 12.40 -20.41 4.24
N PHE A 94 12.74 -19.23 4.78
CA PHE A 94 12.31 -18.82 6.12
C PHE A 94 10.80 -18.62 6.19
N ALA A 95 10.19 -18.00 5.17
CA ALA A 95 8.75 -17.79 5.09
C ALA A 95 7.97 -19.11 5.11
N ALA A 96 8.40 -20.12 4.34
CA ALA A 96 7.78 -21.44 4.34
C ALA A 96 7.73 -22.08 5.73
N MET A 97 8.69 -21.77 6.60
CA MET A 97 8.75 -22.29 7.96
C MET A 97 7.89 -21.49 8.96
N ILE A 98 7.84 -20.15 8.85
CA ILE A 98 7.16 -19.29 9.83
C ILE A 98 5.70 -19.00 9.49
N LEU A 99 5.34 -18.89 8.21
CA LEU A 99 4.01 -18.46 7.78
C LEU A 99 2.86 -19.35 8.30
N PRO A 100 2.97 -20.69 8.39
CA PRO A 100 1.89 -21.51 8.95
C PRO A 100 1.50 -21.10 10.38
N ASN A 101 2.49 -20.81 11.22
CA ASN A 101 2.26 -20.36 12.60
C ASN A 101 1.70 -18.94 12.64
N LEU A 102 2.16 -18.03 11.76
CA LEU A 102 1.59 -16.68 11.67
C LEU A 102 0.11 -16.73 11.26
N LYS A 103 -0.27 -17.60 10.30
CA LYS A 103 -1.68 -17.78 9.90
C LYS A 103 -2.57 -18.20 11.08
N GLN A 104 -2.06 -19.03 11.98
CA GLN A 104 -2.76 -19.42 13.20
C GLN A 104 -2.95 -18.24 14.15
N ILE A 105 -1.90 -17.43 14.38
CA ILE A 105 -1.98 -16.24 15.24
C ILE A 105 -2.92 -15.18 14.66
N ILE A 106 -2.88 -14.96 13.34
CA ILE A 106 -3.75 -13.99 12.64
C ILE A 106 -5.23 -14.37 12.79
N SER A 107 -5.53 -15.67 12.73
CA SER A 107 -6.89 -16.19 12.92
C SER A 107 -7.35 -16.21 14.39
N SER A 108 -6.48 -15.85 15.34
CA SER A 108 -6.83 -15.85 16.76
C SER A 108 -7.72 -14.66 17.15
N PRO A 109 -8.46 -14.74 18.27
CA PRO A 109 -9.30 -13.62 18.73
C PRO A 109 -8.52 -12.35 19.11
N SER A 110 -7.22 -12.44 19.41
CA SER A 110 -6.42 -11.28 19.81
C SER A 110 -6.04 -10.44 18.60
N ALA A 111 -6.77 -9.33 18.37
CA ALA A 111 -6.44 -8.36 17.33
C ALA A 111 -5.02 -7.78 17.49
N PHE A 112 -4.53 -7.65 18.73
CA PHE A 112 -3.17 -7.19 18.99
C PHE A 112 -2.13 -8.21 18.51
N ASN A 113 -2.29 -9.50 18.83
CA ASN A 113 -1.36 -10.53 18.39
C ASN A 113 -1.42 -10.71 16.87
N ALA A 114 -2.63 -10.70 16.29
CA ALA A 114 -2.84 -10.75 14.85
C ALA A 114 -2.17 -9.59 14.11
N THR A 115 -2.28 -8.36 14.65
CA THR A 115 -1.59 -7.18 14.08
C THR A 115 -0.09 -7.37 14.05
N ASN A 116 0.50 -7.83 15.16
CA ASN A 116 1.95 -8.05 15.23
C ASN A 116 2.40 -9.20 14.30
N ALA A 117 1.59 -10.24 14.14
CA ALA A 117 1.86 -11.32 13.18
C ALA A 117 1.82 -10.83 11.71
N LEU A 118 0.88 -9.94 11.37
CA LEU A 118 0.84 -9.30 10.04
C LEU A 118 2.07 -8.40 9.78
N GLU A 119 2.53 -7.66 10.78
CA GLU A 119 3.78 -6.87 10.66
C GLU A 119 5.01 -7.77 10.46
N VAL A 120 5.04 -8.96 11.09
CA VAL A 120 6.08 -9.96 10.82
C VAL A 120 5.98 -10.47 9.37
N ALA A 121 4.78 -10.84 8.91
CA ALA A 121 4.58 -11.30 7.53
C ALA A 121 5.06 -10.25 6.52
N LYS A 122 4.70 -8.98 6.72
CA LYS A 122 5.19 -7.85 5.92
C LYS A 122 6.72 -7.74 5.89
N ALA A 123 7.40 -7.98 7.00
CA ALA A 123 8.86 -7.89 7.06
C ALA A 123 9.58 -8.98 6.26
N LEU A 124 8.92 -10.11 5.97
CA LEU A 124 9.50 -11.21 5.19
C LEU A 124 9.81 -10.79 3.76
N GLN A 125 8.97 -9.95 3.14
CA GLN A 125 9.17 -9.37 1.81
C GLN A 125 9.53 -10.43 0.76
N CYS A 126 8.68 -11.45 0.65
CA CYS A 126 8.76 -12.52 -0.34
C CYS A 126 7.38 -12.84 -0.96
N PRO A 127 7.30 -13.59 -2.07
CA PRO A 127 6.04 -13.88 -2.74
C PRO A 127 4.97 -14.49 -1.83
N ASP A 128 5.33 -15.46 -0.98
CA ASP A 128 4.37 -16.11 -0.07
C ASP A 128 3.84 -15.17 1.01
N SER A 129 4.66 -14.22 1.46
CA SER A 129 4.21 -13.19 2.39
C SER A 129 3.26 -12.19 1.74
N ILE A 130 3.48 -11.84 0.46
CA ILE A 130 2.54 -11.02 -0.33
C ILE A 130 1.23 -11.77 -0.51
N ALA A 131 1.29 -13.07 -0.81
CA ALA A 131 0.11 -13.90 -0.94
C ALA A 131 -0.72 -13.89 0.36
N LEU A 132 -0.08 -14.09 1.52
CA LEU A 132 -0.75 -14.00 2.81
C LEU A 132 -1.35 -12.60 3.04
N LEU A 133 -0.59 -11.52 2.84
CA LEU A 133 -1.13 -10.16 3.02
C LEU A 133 -2.34 -9.91 2.11
N THR A 134 -2.26 -10.36 0.85
CA THR A 134 -3.35 -10.23 -0.13
C THR A 134 -4.58 -11.07 0.26
N GLU A 135 -4.39 -12.27 0.84
CA GLU A 135 -5.49 -13.05 1.40
C GLU A 135 -6.22 -12.26 2.50
N GLN A 136 -5.47 -11.51 3.31
CA GLN A 136 -5.97 -10.77 4.47
C GLN A 136 -6.60 -9.41 4.12
N THR A 137 -6.50 -8.92 2.88
CA THR A 137 -7.25 -7.71 2.44
C THR A 137 -8.71 -8.03 2.12
N ALA A 138 -9.06 -9.29 1.91
CA ALA A 138 -10.43 -9.66 1.53
C ALA A 138 -11.34 -9.76 2.76
N VAL A 139 -12.48 -9.04 2.75
CA VAL A 139 -13.50 -9.05 3.82
C VAL A 139 -13.93 -10.48 4.21
N LYS A 140 -14.06 -11.37 3.22
CA LYS A 140 -14.45 -12.78 3.43
C LYS A 140 -13.44 -13.59 4.25
N ASN A 141 -12.16 -13.23 4.18
CA ASN A 141 -11.08 -13.95 4.85
C ASN A 141 -10.73 -13.27 6.18
N GLN A 142 -10.88 -11.95 6.25
CA GLN A 142 -10.54 -11.17 7.43
C GLN A 142 -11.65 -10.16 7.77
N PRO A 143 -12.62 -10.51 8.64
CA PRO A 143 -13.76 -9.64 8.94
C PRO A 143 -13.39 -8.34 9.67
N ASN A 144 -12.28 -8.31 10.41
CA ASN A 144 -11.85 -7.12 11.14
C ASN A 144 -11.13 -6.12 10.21
N ALA A 145 -11.76 -4.96 9.98
CA ALA A 145 -11.24 -3.89 9.12
C ALA A 145 -9.87 -3.35 9.57
N SER A 146 -9.57 -3.33 10.87
CA SER A 146 -8.26 -2.89 11.37
C SER A 146 -7.14 -3.83 10.92
N LEU A 147 -7.40 -5.13 10.88
CA LEU A 147 -6.43 -6.12 10.41
C LEU A 147 -6.29 -6.10 8.88
N ARG A 148 -7.40 -5.88 8.15
CA ARG A 148 -7.34 -5.62 6.70
C ARG A 148 -6.51 -4.37 6.39
N LEU A 149 -6.66 -3.31 7.18
CA LEU A 149 -5.88 -2.08 7.06
C LEU A 149 -4.38 -2.33 7.23
N VAL A 150 -3.99 -3.15 8.22
CA VAL A 150 -2.59 -3.55 8.42
C VAL A 150 -2.06 -4.31 7.20
N ALA A 151 -2.85 -5.25 6.67
CA ALA A 151 -2.47 -6.04 5.50
C ALA A 151 -2.30 -5.18 4.24
N ALA A 152 -3.32 -4.35 3.93
CA ALA A 152 -3.30 -3.42 2.80
C ALA A 152 -2.16 -2.39 2.93
N GLY A 153 -1.94 -1.86 4.13
CA GLY A 153 -0.81 -0.97 4.44
C GLY A 153 0.55 -1.65 4.27
N GLY A 154 0.65 -2.95 4.57
CA GLY A 154 1.83 -3.76 4.29
C GLY A 154 2.13 -3.85 2.80
N LEU A 155 1.13 -4.16 1.98
CA LEU A 155 1.25 -4.22 0.51
C LEU A 155 1.61 -2.85 -0.10
N ALA A 156 0.98 -1.78 0.41
CA ALA A 156 1.22 -0.40 -0.01
C ALA A 156 2.60 0.16 0.40
N SER A 157 3.33 -0.54 1.25
CA SER A 157 4.65 -0.12 1.76
C SER A 157 5.77 -1.09 1.43
N LEU A 158 5.55 -2.00 0.47
CA LEU A 158 6.61 -2.86 -0.05
C LEU A 158 7.72 -1.99 -0.65
N ARG A 159 8.90 -2.00 0.00
CA ARG A 159 10.07 -1.19 -0.41
C ARG A 159 11.18 -2.01 -1.05
N ILE A 160 11.28 -3.30 -0.71
CA ILE A 160 12.32 -4.15 -1.28
C ILE A 160 11.85 -4.66 -2.65
N PRO A 161 12.73 -4.65 -3.65
CA PRO A 161 12.53 -5.34 -4.92
C PRO A 161 12.19 -6.82 -4.66
N ILE A 162 10.95 -7.24 -4.92
CA ILE A 162 10.52 -8.64 -4.84
C ILE A 162 10.28 -9.12 -6.27
N GLU A 163 11.06 -10.09 -6.71
CA GLU A 163 10.87 -10.71 -8.01
C GLU A 163 9.59 -11.54 -7.99
N LEU A 164 8.66 -11.21 -8.90
CA LEU A 164 7.39 -11.90 -9.06
C LEU A 164 7.28 -12.41 -10.49
N THR A 165 6.83 -13.65 -10.63
CA THR A 165 6.36 -14.14 -11.93
C THR A 165 5.10 -13.38 -12.36
N SER A 166 4.84 -13.29 -13.66
CA SER A 166 3.62 -12.64 -14.18
C SER A 166 2.35 -13.23 -13.58
N GLY A 167 2.30 -14.57 -13.43
CA GLY A 167 1.15 -15.25 -12.82
C GLY A 167 0.91 -14.86 -11.35
N GLN A 168 1.99 -14.76 -10.56
CA GLN A 168 1.90 -14.30 -9.16
C GLN A 168 1.43 -12.84 -9.09
N ALA A 169 2.10 -11.94 -9.82
CA ALA A 169 1.77 -10.53 -9.82
C ALA A 169 0.31 -10.29 -10.25
N ASP A 170 -0.13 -10.90 -11.35
CA ASP A 170 -1.50 -10.75 -11.86
C ASP A 170 -2.54 -11.32 -10.89
N GLY A 171 -2.24 -12.45 -10.24
CA GLY A 171 -3.10 -13.06 -9.22
C GLY A 171 -3.29 -12.14 -8.01
N PHE A 172 -2.21 -11.53 -7.52
CA PHE A 172 -2.28 -10.55 -6.43
C PHE A 172 -3.05 -9.31 -6.83
N LEU A 173 -2.76 -8.72 -7.99
CA LEU A 173 -3.42 -7.51 -8.49
C LEU A 173 -4.93 -7.69 -8.65
N LYS A 174 -5.38 -8.83 -9.19
CA LYS A 174 -6.81 -9.17 -9.29
C LYS A 174 -7.47 -9.28 -7.92
N SER A 175 -6.78 -9.87 -6.96
CA SER A 175 -7.30 -10.07 -5.59
C SER A 175 -7.37 -8.76 -4.81
N ILE A 176 -6.35 -7.91 -4.91
CA ILE A 176 -6.32 -6.57 -4.32
C ILE A 176 -7.43 -5.70 -4.91
N ALA A 177 -7.56 -5.64 -6.24
CA ALA A 177 -8.62 -4.88 -6.90
C ALA A 177 -10.02 -5.38 -6.52
N SER A 178 -10.23 -6.70 -6.46
CA SER A 178 -11.51 -7.26 -6.03
C SER A 178 -11.82 -6.93 -4.57
N SER A 179 -10.81 -6.89 -3.70
CA SER A 179 -10.95 -6.51 -2.29
C SER A 179 -11.35 -5.05 -2.16
N ALA A 180 -10.62 -4.14 -2.83
CA ALA A 180 -10.88 -2.71 -2.81
C ALA A 180 -12.30 -2.33 -3.26
N VAL A 181 -12.82 -2.99 -4.31
CA VAL A 181 -14.18 -2.76 -4.83
C VAL A 181 -15.27 -3.21 -3.85
N LYS A 182 -15.00 -4.24 -3.03
CA LYS A 182 -15.95 -4.82 -2.07
C LYS A 182 -15.79 -4.24 -0.66
N GLU A 183 -14.82 -3.38 -0.46
CA GLU A 183 -14.50 -2.83 0.84
C GLU A 183 -15.53 -1.76 1.24
N THR A 184 -15.82 -1.71 2.54
CA THR A 184 -16.77 -0.78 3.16
C THR A 184 -16.09 0.27 4.02
N ASP A 185 -14.82 0.04 4.40
CA ASP A 185 -13.96 0.99 5.08
C ASP A 185 -13.09 1.77 4.07
N TRP A 186 -13.29 3.08 4.02
CA TRP A 186 -12.60 3.93 3.05
C TRP A 186 -11.08 3.96 3.24
N MET A 187 -10.56 3.75 4.46
CA MET A 187 -9.12 3.72 4.70
C MET A 187 -8.52 2.44 4.13
N VAL A 188 -9.16 1.30 4.36
CA VAL A 188 -8.72 0.01 3.81
C VAL A 188 -8.72 0.08 2.28
N ALA A 189 -9.81 0.54 1.67
CA ALA A 189 -9.90 0.68 0.21
C ALA A 189 -8.80 1.60 -0.35
N ALA A 190 -8.48 2.70 0.34
CA ALA A 190 -7.42 3.59 -0.10
C ALA A 190 -6.03 2.94 -0.06
N TYR A 191 -5.76 2.08 0.93
CA TYR A 191 -4.49 1.35 1.00
C TYR A 191 -4.42 0.19 -0.01
N ASP A 192 -5.53 -0.49 -0.31
CA ASP A 192 -5.56 -1.46 -1.41
C ASP A 192 -5.26 -0.78 -2.75
N ILE A 193 -5.85 0.40 -2.99
CA ILE A 193 -5.57 1.17 -4.20
C ILE A 193 -4.11 1.66 -4.21
N GLN A 194 -3.56 2.08 -3.07
CA GLN A 194 -2.14 2.42 -2.95
C GLN A 194 -1.23 1.21 -3.21
N ALA A 195 -1.64 0.00 -2.84
CA ALA A 195 -0.93 -1.21 -3.19
C ALA A 195 -0.88 -1.40 -4.71
N LEU A 196 -1.99 -1.20 -5.43
CA LEU A 196 -1.99 -1.24 -6.90
C LEU A 196 -0.98 -0.22 -7.49
N CYS A 197 -0.93 1.00 -6.96
CA CYS A 197 0.08 1.99 -7.34
C CYS A 197 1.53 1.48 -7.08
N THR A 198 1.75 0.88 -5.92
CA THR A 198 3.08 0.35 -5.55
C THR A 198 3.56 -0.70 -6.55
N PHE A 199 2.68 -1.62 -6.96
CA PHE A 199 2.98 -2.63 -7.96
C PHE A 199 3.16 -2.05 -9.37
N SER A 200 2.44 -0.97 -9.73
CA SER A 200 2.58 -0.37 -11.07
C SER A 200 3.92 0.32 -11.32
N THR A 201 4.66 0.69 -10.28
CA THR A 201 5.99 1.32 -10.37
C THR A 201 7.13 0.43 -9.92
N SER A 202 6.86 -0.75 -9.34
CA SER A 202 7.93 -1.61 -8.85
C SER A 202 8.73 -2.20 -10.02
N PRO A 203 10.07 -1.98 -10.09
CA PRO A 203 10.88 -2.42 -11.21
C PRO A 203 10.97 -3.95 -11.36
N GLN A 204 10.68 -4.70 -10.30
CA GLN A 204 10.71 -6.17 -10.28
C GLN A 204 9.35 -6.82 -10.60
N VAL A 205 8.31 -6.01 -10.78
CA VAL A 205 7.03 -6.49 -11.29
C VAL A 205 7.12 -6.50 -12.83
N PRO A 206 6.73 -7.59 -13.51
CA PRO A 206 6.74 -7.64 -14.98
C PRO A 206 5.98 -6.48 -15.60
N LYS A 207 6.47 -5.93 -16.72
CA LYS A 207 5.88 -4.73 -17.37
C LYS A 207 4.40 -4.90 -17.72
N ALA A 208 3.98 -6.09 -18.16
CA ALA A 208 2.57 -6.39 -18.40
C ALA A 208 1.73 -6.29 -17.12
N SER A 209 2.22 -6.85 -16.00
CA SER A 209 1.57 -6.77 -14.70
C SER A 209 1.58 -5.34 -14.13
N GLN A 210 2.61 -4.53 -14.41
CA GLN A 210 2.60 -3.09 -14.09
C GLN A 210 1.47 -2.35 -14.81
N ALA A 211 1.24 -2.67 -16.09
CA ALA A 211 0.13 -2.10 -16.87
C ALA A 211 -1.23 -2.60 -16.35
N LEU A 212 -1.34 -3.89 -16.00
CA LEU A 212 -2.53 -4.45 -15.35
C LEU A 212 -2.86 -3.71 -14.05
N ALA A 213 -1.85 -3.42 -13.22
CA ALA A 213 -2.02 -2.68 -11.97
C ALA A 213 -2.59 -1.27 -12.22
N ARG A 214 -2.12 -0.56 -13.24
CA ARG A 214 -2.67 0.76 -13.64
C ARG A 214 -4.12 0.65 -14.11
N THR A 215 -4.44 -0.36 -14.92
CA THR A 215 -5.82 -0.62 -15.37
C THR A 215 -6.74 -0.96 -14.19
N ALA A 216 -6.27 -1.80 -13.27
CA ALA A 216 -7.01 -2.18 -12.07
C ALA A 216 -7.27 -0.99 -11.15
N LEU A 217 -6.28 -0.11 -10.98
CA LEU A 217 -6.42 1.16 -10.26
C LEU A 217 -7.57 2.00 -10.84
N ILE A 218 -7.54 2.24 -12.16
CA ILE A 218 -8.55 3.07 -12.85
C ILE A 218 -9.94 2.44 -12.70
N ALA A 219 -10.06 1.14 -12.94
CA ALA A 219 -11.32 0.41 -12.85
C ALA A 219 -11.89 0.41 -11.42
N THR A 220 -11.01 0.27 -10.41
CA THR A 220 -11.40 0.30 -8.99
C THR A 220 -11.94 1.68 -8.60
N LEU A 221 -11.25 2.77 -8.99
CA LEU A 221 -11.71 4.13 -8.75
C LEU A 221 -13.07 4.39 -9.42
N GLY A 222 -13.21 4.03 -10.69
CA GLY A 222 -14.46 4.16 -11.42
C GLY A 222 -15.60 3.36 -10.75
N SER A 223 -15.33 2.13 -10.31
CA SER A 223 -16.32 1.31 -9.61
C SER A 223 -16.79 1.93 -8.30
N ILE A 224 -15.87 2.43 -7.45
CA ILE A 224 -16.22 3.09 -6.19
C ILE A 224 -17.08 4.33 -6.46
N VAL A 225 -16.69 5.17 -7.42
CA VAL A 225 -17.43 6.40 -7.76
C VAL A 225 -18.84 6.06 -8.26
N LEU A 226 -18.98 5.05 -9.14
CA LEU A 226 -20.29 4.59 -9.62
C LEU A 226 -21.16 4.03 -8.49
N GLN A 227 -20.57 3.29 -7.55
CA GLN A 227 -21.28 2.75 -6.39
C GLN A 227 -21.73 3.86 -5.43
N ILE A 228 -20.94 4.95 -5.27
CA ILE A 228 -21.37 6.14 -4.53
C ILE A 228 -22.58 6.77 -5.21
N ARG A 229 -22.54 6.99 -6.54
CA ARG A 229 -23.68 7.56 -7.28
C ARG A 229 -24.95 6.73 -7.12
N LYS A 230 -24.81 5.40 -7.19
CA LYS A 230 -25.94 4.47 -7.04
C LYS A 230 -26.37 4.26 -5.58
N GLU A 231 -25.72 4.93 -4.64
CA GLU A 231 -26.01 4.83 -3.20
C GLU A 231 -25.86 3.40 -2.66
N THR A 232 -25.06 2.55 -3.32
CA THR A 232 -24.82 1.16 -2.90
C THR A 232 -23.70 1.03 -1.88
N ILE A 233 -22.89 2.08 -1.72
CA ILE A 233 -21.86 2.21 -0.67
C ILE A 233 -21.94 3.58 -0.02
N LYS A 234 -21.27 3.71 1.13
CA LYS A 234 -21.24 4.93 1.93
C LYS A 234 -20.58 6.10 1.16
N PRO A 235 -21.13 7.33 1.19
CA PRO A 235 -20.54 8.48 0.53
C PRO A 235 -19.14 8.84 1.06
N GLU A 236 -18.78 8.41 2.28
CA GLU A 236 -17.44 8.54 2.85
C GLU A 236 -16.35 7.86 2.02
N MET A 237 -16.70 6.90 1.16
CA MET A 237 -15.77 6.25 0.23
C MET A 237 -15.12 7.25 -0.74
N ILE A 238 -15.67 8.46 -0.91
CA ILE A 238 -15.03 9.54 -1.64
C ILE A 238 -13.65 9.90 -1.08
N ARG A 239 -13.42 9.69 0.22
CA ARG A 239 -12.11 9.89 0.87
C ARG A 239 -11.06 8.94 0.32
N ALA A 240 -11.45 7.70 0.02
CA ALA A 240 -10.57 6.71 -0.62
C ALA A 240 -10.17 7.17 -2.02
N VAL A 241 -11.15 7.66 -2.79
CA VAL A 241 -10.91 8.22 -4.14
C VAL A 241 -9.94 9.40 -4.07
N ASN A 242 -10.20 10.39 -3.21
CA ASN A 242 -9.34 11.56 -3.06
C ASN A 242 -7.90 11.19 -2.67
N ARG A 243 -7.75 10.35 -1.64
CA ARG A 243 -6.44 9.89 -1.18
C ARG A 243 -5.68 9.14 -2.28
N SER A 244 -6.37 8.28 -3.03
CA SER A 244 -5.77 7.48 -4.10
C SER A 244 -5.30 8.36 -5.26
N LEU A 245 -6.10 9.35 -5.67
CA LEU A 245 -5.69 10.33 -6.69
C LEU A 245 -4.47 11.14 -6.24
N ALA A 246 -4.45 11.60 -4.98
CA ALA A 246 -3.32 12.33 -4.43
C ALA A 246 -2.05 11.48 -4.35
N ILE A 247 -2.16 10.21 -3.95
CA ILE A 247 -1.04 9.25 -3.96
C ILE A 247 -0.53 9.01 -5.37
N TYR A 248 -1.42 8.81 -6.35
CA TYR A 248 -1.00 8.65 -7.74
C TYR A 248 -0.24 9.88 -8.24
N MET A 249 -0.72 11.10 -7.92
CA MET A 249 -0.01 12.35 -8.25
C MET A 249 1.39 12.42 -7.62
N ARG A 250 1.48 12.08 -6.34
CA ARG A 250 2.72 12.23 -5.56
C ARG A 250 3.75 11.16 -5.88
N ASP A 251 3.31 9.91 -5.99
CA ASP A 251 4.19 8.74 -5.97
C ASP A 251 4.33 8.08 -7.34
N GLN A 252 3.34 8.19 -8.23
CA GLN A 252 3.38 7.51 -9.53
C GLN A 252 3.84 8.43 -10.66
N VAL A 253 3.31 9.66 -10.73
CA VAL A 253 3.66 10.61 -11.79
C VAL A 253 5.17 10.87 -11.89
N PRO A 254 5.94 11.01 -10.79
CA PRO A 254 7.38 11.23 -10.90
C PRO A 254 8.18 10.00 -11.36
N LEU A 255 7.62 8.78 -11.22
CA LEU A 255 8.32 7.52 -11.46
C LEU A 255 7.92 6.85 -12.78
N ALA A 256 6.72 7.15 -13.29
CA ALA A 256 6.20 6.59 -14.54
C ALA A 256 6.71 7.36 -15.76
N SER A 257 6.71 6.70 -16.93
CA SER A 257 7.01 7.37 -18.19
C SER A 257 5.93 8.40 -18.54
N GLN A 258 6.29 9.47 -19.28
CA GLN A 258 5.31 10.47 -19.73
C GLN A 258 4.15 9.84 -20.54
N ALA A 259 4.44 8.81 -21.34
CA ALA A 259 3.44 8.07 -22.10
C ALA A 259 2.48 7.28 -21.20
N ASP A 260 2.99 6.61 -20.17
CA ASP A 260 2.17 5.91 -19.19
C ASP A 260 1.28 6.89 -18.40
N VAL A 261 1.85 8.02 -17.96
CA VAL A 261 1.10 9.07 -17.26
C VAL A 261 -0.03 9.58 -18.15
N ALA A 262 0.26 9.96 -19.41
CA ALA A 262 -0.75 10.44 -20.34
C ALA A 262 -1.85 9.40 -20.60
N SER A 263 -1.48 8.13 -20.75
CA SER A 263 -2.43 7.02 -20.94
C SER A 263 -3.37 6.86 -19.74
N VAL A 264 -2.82 6.83 -18.51
CA VAL A 264 -3.63 6.72 -17.30
C VAL A 264 -4.54 7.93 -17.11
N MET A 265 -4.03 9.16 -17.31
CA MET A 265 -4.84 10.36 -17.16
C MET A 265 -6.01 10.38 -18.14
N LYS A 266 -5.76 10.01 -19.40
CA LYS A 266 -6.81 9.91 -20.41
C LYS A 266 -7.85 8.86 -20.04
N ALA A 267 -7.42 7.70 -19.54
CA ALA A 267 -8.32 6.64 -19.08
C ALA A 267 -9.10 7.02 -17.80
N LEU A 268 -8.55 7.89 -16.95
CA LEU A 268 -9.22 8.41 -15.77
C LEU A 268 -10.29 9.48 -16.10
N GLU A 269 -10.22 10.12 -17.28
CA GLU A 269 -11.09 11.25 -17.63
C GLU A 269 -12.60 11.00 -17.37
N PRO A 270 -13.19 9.84 -17.75
CA PRO A 270 -14.61 9.56 -17.45
C PRO A 270 -14.88 9.52 -15.95
N THR A 271 -14.00 8.90 -15.16
CA THR A 271 -14.11 8.83 -13.71
C THR A 271 -13.99 10.21 -13.07
N LEU A 272 -13.10 11.07 -13.57
CA LEU A 272 -12.95 12.45 -13.10
C LEU A 272 -14.21 13.30 -13.36
N LYS A 273 -14.84 13.14 -14.53
CA LYS A 273 -16.14 13.78 -14.84
C LYS A 273 -17.25 13.27 -13.92
N GLU A 274 -17.24 11.99 -13.65
CA GLU A 274 -18.21 11.34 -12.77
C GLU A 274 -18.11 11.87 -11.33
N ILE A 275 -16.89 11.98 -10.78
CA ILE A 275 -16.65 12.55 -9.44
C ILE A 275 -17.25 13.95 -9.32
N LYS A 276 -17.04 14.82 -10.32
CA LYS A 276 -17.56 16.19 -10.33
C LYS A 276 -19.08 16.30 -10.34
N SER A 277 -19.76 15.25 -10.79
CA SER A 277 -21.21 15.22 -10.91
C SER A 277 -21.87 14.35 -9.84
N LEU A 278 -21.12 13.94 -8.81
CA LEU A 278 -21.70 13.31 -7.63
C LEU A 278 -22.50 14.33 -6.81
N PRO A 279 -23.66 13.93 -6.26
CA PRO A 279 -24.39 14.78 -5.31
C PRO A 279 -23.53 14.97 -4.05
N VAL A 280 -23.33 16.23 -3.66
CA VAL A 280 -22.57 16.57 -2.46
C VAL A 280 -23.49 16.44 -1.24
N PRO A 281 -23.12 15.63 -0.22
CA PRO A 281 -23.88 15.54 1.02
C PRO A 281 -23.96 16.90 1.71
N SER A 282 -25.04 17.19 2.42
CA SER A 282 -25.17 18.40 3.25
C SER A 282 -24.46 18.26 4.60
N GLU A 283 -24.36 17.03 5.13
CA GLU A 283 -23.75 16.70 6.41
C GLU A 283 -23.07 15.32 6.38
N PRO A 284 -22.14 15.04 7.31
CA PRO A 284 -21.49 16.00 8.22
C PRO A 284 -20.54 16.95 7.46
N ALA A 285 -20.21 18.13 8.03
CA ALA A 285 -19.31 19.11 7.42
C ALA A 285 -17.98 18.50 6.93
N SER A 286 -17.42 17.55 7.70
CA SER A 286 -16.20 16.85 7.32
C SER A 286 -16.32 16.04 6.02
N LEU A 287 -17.52 15.57 5.68
CA LEU A 287 -17.79 14.87 4.43
C LEU A 287 -17.94 15.87 3.28
N VAL A 288 -18.62 16.99 3.49
CA VAL A 288 -18.69 18.11 2.52
C VAL A 288 -17.29 18.56 2.13
N GLU A 289 -16.41 18.76 3.11
CA GLU A 289 -15.01 19.10 2.89
C GLU A 289 -14.27 18.04 2.07
N ALA A 290 -14.55 16.75 2.28
CA ALA A 290 -13.94 15.68 1.50
C ALA A 290 -14.35 15.72 0.02
N TYR A 291 -15.62 16.05 -0.27
CA TYR A 291 -16.11 16.27 -1.64
C TYR A 291 -15.47 17.53 -2.27
N ALA A 292 -15.33 18.62 -1.50
CA ALA A 292 -14.64 19.82 -1.98
C ALA A 292 -13.16 19.53 -2.30
N GLN A 293 -12.47 18.76 -1.44
CA GLN A 293 -11.08 18.35 -1.64
C GLN A 293 -10.92 17.48 -2.88
N VAL A 294 -11.78 16.47 -3.09
CA VAL A 294 -11.67 15.61 -4.28
C VAL A 294 -11.90 16.42 -5.55
N ASN A 295 -12.86 17.36 -5.55
CA ASN A 295 -13.11 18.23 -6.70
C ASN A 295 -11.90 19.11 -7.03
N LYS A 296 -11.23 19.67 -6.01
CA LYS A 296 -9.98 20.43 -6.19
C LYS A 296 -8.86 19.55 -6.77
N THR A 297 -8.73 18.32 -6.30
CA THR A 297 -7.77 17.34 -6.85
C THR A 297 -8.09 17.03 -8.32
N VAL A 298 -9.36 16.79 -8.65
CA VAL A 298 -9.82 16.56 -10.01
C VAL A 298 -9.53 17.76 -10.92
N ASP A 299 -9.82 18.99 -10.47
CA ASP A 299 -9.51 20.22 -11.22
C ASP A 299 -8.02 20.33 -11.53
N THR A 300 -7.19 20.04 -10.53
CA THR A 300 -5.73 20.06 -10.68
C THR A 300 -5.28 19.06 -11.73
N ILE A 301 -5.81 17.83 -11.70
CA ILE A 301 -5.50 16.78 -12.68
C ILE A 301 -5.95 17.19 -14.08
N GLN A 302 -7.19 17.67 -14.23
CA GLN A 302 -7.75 18.07 -15.52
C GLN A 302 -6.98 19.24 -16.14
N LYS A 303 -6.62 20.24 -15.34
CA LYS A 303 -5.83 21.39 -15.79
C LYS A 303 -4.41 20.99 -16.20
N THR A 304 -3.77 20.13 -15.41
CA THR A 304 -2.36 19.77 -15.59
C THR A 304 -2.15 18.78 -16.74
N PHE A 305 -3.02 17.77 -16.86
CA PHE A 305 -2.78 16.63 -17.74
C PHE A 305 -3.77 16.49 -18.91
N LEU A 306 -4.97 17.06 -18.79
CA LEU A 306 -6.05 16.88 -19.78
C LEU A 306 -6.40 18.19 -20.52
N GLY A 307 -5.58 19.23 -20.38
CA GLY A 307 -5.71 20.48 -21.13
C GLY A 307 -6.97 21.28 -20.81
N GLY A 308 -7.38 21.31 -19.53
CA GLY A 308 -8.65 21.86 -19.07
C GLY A 308 -9.16 23.10 -19.84
N LYS A 309 -10.26 22.93 -20.57
CA LYS A 309 -11.18 24.03 -20.92
C LYS A 309 -11.95 24.41 -19.65
N GLY A 310 -11.39 25.30 -18.84
CA GLY A 310 -12.05 25.87 -17.67
C GLY A 310 -11.86 27.37 -17.66
N SER A 311 -12.93 28.09 -18.00
CA SER A 311 -13.25 29.51 -17.75
C SER A 311 -12.19 30.57 -18.10
N GLY A 312 -12.59 31.51 -18.96
CA GLY A 312 -11.69 32.39 -19.68
C GLY A 312 -10.78 33.27 -18.83
N ALA A 313 -9.53 33.36 -19.25
CA ALA A 313 -8.68 34.53 -19.10
C ALA A 313 -7.59 34.48 -20.19
N GLY A 314 -7.62 35.45 -21.10
CA GLY A 314 -6.46 35.99 -21.83
C GLY A 314 -5.75 35.07 -22.82
N GLY A 315 -5.93 35.36 -24.11
CA GLY A 315 -5.08 34.81 -25.17
C GLY A 315 -3.60 35.12 -24.92
N GLY A 316 -2.77 34.10 -25.08
CA GLY A 316 -1.32 34.21 -25.12
C GLY A 316 -0.80 33.33 -26.24
N ALA A 317 -0.48 33.95 -27.37
CA ALA A 317 0.04 33.30 -28.55
C ALA A 317 1.28 32.44 -28.22
N THR A 318 1.27 31.19 -28.67
CA THR A 318 2.46 30.34 -28.74
C THR A 318 3.47 30.96 -29.71
N LYS A 319 4.48 31.66 -29.17
CA LYS A 319 5.70 31.97 -29.91
C LYS A 319 6.46 30.66 -30.16
N LYS A 320 6.68 30.40 -31.45
CA LYS A 320 7.56 29.38 -32.02
C LYS A 320 8.95 29.42 -31.32
N PRO A 321 9.59 28.29 -31.00
CA PRO A 321 10.95 28.31 -30.48
C PRO A 321 11.89 28.90 -31.55
N ALA A 322 12.68 29.89 -31.16
CA ALA A 322 13.73 30.44 -32.02
C ALA A 322 14.81 29.37 -32.24
N THR A 323 15.12 29.09 -33.51
CA THR A 323 16.31 28.34 -33.92
C THR A 323 17.57 29.02 -33.38
N PRO A 324 18.57 28.27 -32.88
CA PRO A 324 19.86 28.83 -32.50
C PRO A 324 20.58 29.38 -33.75
N PRO A 325 21.35 30.48 -33.63
CA PRO A 325 22.15 30.98 -34.74
C PRO A 325 23.29 29.99 -35.08
N PRO A 326 23.68 29.88 -36.36
CA PRO A 326 24.77 29.01 -36.77
C PRO A 326 26.12 29.49 -36.23
N PRO A 327 27.07 28.59 -35.92
CA PRO A 327 28.39 28.95 -35.41
C PRO A 327 29.21 29.67 -36.48
N SER A 328 29.90 30.73 -36.08
CA SER A 328 30.78 31.53 -36.95
C SER A 328 31.99 30.70 -37.44
N PRO A 329 32.47 30.94 -38.67
CA PRO A 329 33.58 30.18 -39.25
C PRO A 329 34.93 30.50 -38.55
N PRO A 330 35.89 29.55 -38.56
CA PRO A 330 37.16 29.72 -37.87
C PRO A 330 38.04 30.79 -38.54
N ALA A 331 38.69 31.61 -37.71
CA ALA A 331 39.65 32.61 -38.15
C ALA A 331 40.85 31.96 -38.85
N LYS A 332 41.15 32.42 -40.07
CA LYS A 332 42.38 32.06 -40.79
C LYS A 332 43.58 32.72 -40.11
N LYS A 333 44.65 31.95 -39.90
CA LYS A 333 46.00 32.49 -39.70
C LYS A 333 46.56 32.98 -41.03
#